data_AF-A0A4Y2N835-F1
#
_entry.id   AF-A0A4Y2N835-F1
#
_cell.length_a   1.000
_cell.length_b   1.000
_cell.length_c   1.000
_cell.angle_alpha   90.00
_cell.angle_beta   90.00
_cell.angle_gamma   90.00
#
_symmetry.space_group_name_H-M   'P 1'
#
loop_
_entity.id
_entity.type
_entity.pdbx_description
1 polymer ?
#
loop_
_entity_poly.entity_id
_entity_poly.type
_entity_poly.pdbx_seq_one_letter_code
_entity_poly.pdbx_strand_id
1 'polypeptide(L)'
;MEDTNCCPHPQSWEKTQKADSYRPISLLSTISKQTEAIILQRLTTITEEKLISYQFGFRKKLSTTDQLLRMTEIIRENLENGRDTGAVFIDIVKAFEKVWMEGLIYKMIVMSIPDGLIKLMNS
;
A
#
# COMPACT_ATOMS: atom_id res chain seq x y z
N MET A 1 -27.84 -1.53 -1.90
CA MET A 1 -27.69 -2.91 -1.38
C MET A 1 -27.01 -3.69 -2.50
N GLU A 2 -25.69 -3.54 -2.62
CA GLU A 2 -24.89 -4.44 -3.45
C GLU A 2 -23.97 -5.18 -2.48
N ASP A 3 -24.24 -6.47 -2.35
CA ASP A 3 -23.48 -7.39 -1.54
C ASP A 3 -22.10 -7.55 -2.17
N THR A 4 -21.12 -6.78 -1.68
CA THR A 4 -19.71 -7.05 -1.97
C THR A 4 -19.36 -8.43 -1.44
N ASN A 5 -19.22 -9.39 -2.36
CA ASN A 5 -18.70 -10.73 -2.09
C ASN A 5 -17.31 -10.63 -1.46
N CYS A 6 -17.26 -10.57 -0.13
CA CYS A 6 -16.04 -10.67 0.66
C CYS A 6 -15.70 -12.14 0.82
N CYS A 7 -14.65 -12.61 0.13
CA CYS A 7 -14.08 -13.91 0.45
C CYS A 7 -13.18 -13.77 1.70
N PRO A 8 -13.44 -14.51 2.78
CA PRO A 8 -12.60 -14.46 3.98
C PRO A 8 -11.32 -15.29 3.76
N HIS A 9 -10.15 -14.64 3.74
CA HIS A 9 -8.85 -15.34 3.72
C HIS A 9 -8.23 -15.37 5.13
N PRO A 10 -7.83 -16.54 5.67
CA PRO A 10 -7.26 -16.64 7.02
C PRO A 10 -5.92 -15.91 7.13
N GLN A 11 -5.70 -15.22 8.25
CA GLN A 11 -4.49 -14.43 8.53
C GLN A 11 -3.33 -15.25 9.14
N SER A 12 -3.59 -16.47 9.64
CA SER A 12 -2.58 -17.35 10.26
C SER A 12 -2.97 -18.83 10.10
N TRP A 13 -1.99 -19.74 10.23
CA TRP A 13 -2.20 -21.19 10.23
C TRP A 13 -2.77 -21.74 11.56
N GLU A 14 -2.91 -20.89 12.57
CA GLU A 14 -3.45 -21.24 13.89
C GLU A 14 -4.98 -21.06 13.97
N LYS A 15 -5.62 -21.99 14.68
CA LYS A 15 -7.04 -22.37 14.63
C LYS A 15 -8.05 -21.18 14.63
N THR A 16 -8.78 -21.07 13.52
CA THR A 16 -9.72 -19.99 13.18
C THR A 16 -11.15 -20.31 13.61
N GLN A 17 -11.62 -19.75 14.72
CA GLN A 17 -13.06 -19.71 15.06
C GLN A 17 -13.61 -18.29 15.29
N LYS A 18 -12.81 -17.24 15.10
CA LYS A 18 -13.24 -15.84 15.21
C LYS A 18 -13.24 -15.14 13.85
N ALA A 19 -14.31 -14.38 13.58
CA ALA A 19 -14.48 -13.62 12.34
C ALA A 19 -13.37 -12.58 12.09
N ASP A 20 -12.73 -12.08 13.17
CA ASP A 20 -11.64 -11.09 13.10
C ASP A 20 -10.34 -11.63 12.49
N SER A 21 -10.18 -12.95 12.39
CA SER A 21 -8.97 -13.60 11.86
C SER A 21 -8.92 -13.66 10.33
N TYR A 22 -9.92 -13.11 9.65
CA TYR A 22 -9.99 -13.11 8.18
C TYR A 22 -9.70 -11.72 7.62
N ARG A 23 -8.94 -11.64 6.52
CA ARG A 23 -8.88 -10.42 5.70
C ARG A 23 -10.00 -10.51 4.66
N PRO A 24 -10.98 -9.61 4.67
CA PRO A 24 -11.96 -9.55 3.59
C PRO A 24 -11.25 -9.10 2.32
N ILE A 25 -11.43 -9.86 1.23
CA ILE A 25 -10.98 -9.48 -0.11
C ILE A 25 -12.22 -9.11 -0.91
N SER A 26 -12.25 -7.88 -1.43
CA SER A 26 -13.31 -7.42 -2.32
C SER A 26 -13.15 -8.06 -3.70
N LEU A 27 -14.09 -8.92 -4.08
CA LEU A 27 -14.15 -9.45 -5.44
C LEU A 27 -14.86 -8.45 -6.36
N LEU A 28 -14.06 -7.65 -7.06
CA LEU A 28 -14.55 -6.71 -8.06
C LEU A 28 -14.94 -7.41 -9.36
N SER A 29 -15.95 -6.87 -10.05
CA SER A 29 -16.31 -7.31 -11.39
C SER A 29 -15.16 -7.11 -12.37
N THR A 30 -15.10 -7.91 -13.45
CA THR A 30 -14.03 -7.83 -14.46
C THR A 30 -13.90 -6.42 -15.05
N ILE A 31 -15.03 -5.76 -15.29
CA ILE A 31 -15.05 -4.38 -15.79
C ILE A 31 -14.43 -3.43 -14.77
N SER A 32 -14.80 -3.54 -13.49
CA SER A 32 -14.25 -2.69 -12.43
C SER A 32 -12.74 -2.87 -12.28
N LYS A 33 -12.23 -4.11 -12.30
CA LYS A 33 -10.80 -4.39 -12.29
C LYS A 33 -10.06 -3.75 -13.46
N GLN A 34 -10.66 -3.79 -14.65
CA GLN A 34 -10.05 -3.20 -15.84
C GLN A 34 -10.01 -1.66 -15.74
N THR A 35 -11.08 -1.05 -15.24
CA THR A 35 -11.15 0.40 -15.00
C THR A 35 -10.11 0.83 -13.96
N GLU A 36 -10.01 0.11 -12.84
CA GLU A 36 -9.00 0.36 -11.80
C GLU A 36 -7.58 0.25 -12.34
N ALA A 37 -7.29 -0.73 -13.20
CA ALA A 37 -5.97 -0.87 -13.81
C ALA A 37 -5.59 0.36 -14.65
N ILE A 38 -6.55 0.94 -15.40
CA ILE A 38 -6.33 2.16 -16.19
C ILE A 38 -6.10 3.37 -15.27
N ILE A 39 -6.90 3.52 -14.22
CA ILE A 39 -6.76 4.60 -13.23
C ILE A 39 -5.39 4.50 -12.55
N LEU A 40 -5.03 3.30 -12.08
CA LEU A 40 -3.74 3.02 -11.44
C LEU A 40 -2.58 3.39 -12.37
N GLN A 41 -2.63 3.00 -13.64
CA GLN A 41 -1.58 3.34 -14.61
C GLN A 41 -1.38 4.85 -14.73
N ARG A 42 -2.46 5.63 -14.80
CA ARG A 42 -2.40 7.10 -14.88
C ARG A 42 -1.84 7.71 -13.60
N LEU A 43 -2.30 7.23 -12.45
CA LEU A 43 -1.81 7.70 -11.14
C LEU A 43 -0.32 7.41 -10.98
N THR A 44 0.13 6.19 -11.28
CA THR A 44 1.55 5.82 -11.19
C THR A 44 2.43 6.78 -11.98
N THR A 45 2.06 7.11 -13.22
CA THR A 45 2.84 8.05 -14.05
C THR A 45 3.00 9.42 -13.40
N ILE A 46 1.98 9.91 -12.68
CA ILE A 46 2.01 11.23 -12.03
C ILE A 46 2.76 11.18 -10.69
N THR A 47 2.63 10.07 -9.96
CA THR A 47 3.12 9.97 -8.58
C THR A 47 4.53 9.41 -8.47
N GLU A 48 5.03 8.66 -9.46
CA GLU A 48 6.31 7.92 -9.36
C GLU A 48 7.49 8.81 -8.93
N GLU A 49 7.59 10.01 -9.48
CA GLU A 49 8.65 10.98 -9.15
C GLU A 49 8.40 11.75 -7.85
N LYS A 50 7.16 11.75 -7.37
CA LYS A 50 6.73 12.48 -6.15
C LYS A 50 6.76 11.61 -4.90
N LEU A 51 6.92 10.29 -5.05
CA LEU A 51 7.00 9.33 -3.95
C LEU A 51 8.40 9.33 -3.31
N ILE A 52 8.44 8.96 -2.04
CA ILE A 52 9.69 8.87 -1.27
C ILE A 52 10.59 7.80 -1.91
N SER A 53 11.86 8.15 -2.14
CA SER A 53 12.85 7.25 -2.77
C SER A 53 13.04 5.94 -2.01
N TYR A 54 12.81 5.95 -0.69
CA TYR A 54 12.91 4.79 0.20
C TYR A 54 11.61 3.99 0.33
N GLN A 55 10.58 4.30 -0.47
CA GLN A 55 9.37 3.48 -0.57
C GLN A 55 9.53 2.46 -1.69
N PHE A 56 9.67 1.19 -1.31
CA PHE A 56 9.87 0.08 -2.26
C PHE A 56 8.59 -0.74 -2.47
N GLY A 57 7.67 -0.72 -1.51
CA GLY A 57 6.38 -1.40 -1.62
C GLY A 57 5.49 -0.78 -2.69
N PHE A 58 4.84 -1.62 -3.50
CA PHE A 58 3.87 -1.24 -4.53
C PHE A 58 4.42 -0.27 -5.60
N ARG A 59 5.75 -0.25 -5.81
CA ARG A 59 6.40 0.57 -6.83
C ARG A 59 6.91 -0.29 -7.98
N LYS A 60 6.88 0.25 -9.19
CA LYS A 60 7.39 -0.47 -10.37
C LYS A 60 8.90 -0.67 -10.23
N LYS A 61 9.38 -1.87 -10.57
CA LYS A 61 10.81 -2.25 -10.57
C LYS A 61 11.50 -2.20 -9.19
N LEU A 62 10.75 -2.07 -8.11
CA LEU A 62 11.26 -2.17 -6.74
C LEU A 62 10.59 -3.34 -6.03
N SER A 63 11.36 -4.06 -5.23
CA SER A 63 10.92 -5.25 -4.51
C SER A 63 11.23 -5.16 -3.01
N THR A 64 10.58 -6.03 -2.24
CA THR A 64 10.89 -6.18 -0.81
C THR A 64 12.32 -6.69 -0.59
N THR A 65 12.86 -7.46 -1.53
CA THR A 65 14.25 -7.91 -1.52
C THR A 65 15.23 -6.76 -1.69
N ASP A 66 14.93 -5.76 -2.53
CA ASP A 66 15.78 -4.57 -2.69
C ASP A 66 15.83 -3.76 -1.40
N GLN A 67 14.69 -3.59 -0.73
CA GLN A 67 14.62 -2.91 0.57
C GLN A 67 15.38 -3.68 1.66
N LEU A 68 15.30 -5.01 1.66
CA LEU A 68 16.02 -5.86 2.62
C LEU A 68 17.53 -5.77 2.40
N LEU A 69 17.98 -5.81 1.13
CA LEU A 69 19.38 -5.65 0.78
C LEU A 69 19.91 -4.30 1.30
N ARG A 70 19.22 -3.21 0.96
CA ARG A 70 19.54 -1.86 1.45
C ARG A 70 19.63 -1.79 2.97
N MET A 71 18.66 -2.36 3.68
CA MET A 71 18.66 -2.36 5.15
C MET A 71 19.87 -3.12 5.70
N THR A 72 20.23 -4.25 5.08
CA THR A 72 21.37 -5.07 5.47
C THR A 72 22.69 -4.33 5.23
N GLU A 73 22.81 -3.59 4.13
CA GLU A 73 23.98 -2.75 3.84
C GLU A 73 24.18 -1.67 4.90
N ILE A 74 23.11 -0.97 5.32
CA ILE A 74 23.17 0.05 6.36
C ILE A 74 23.63 -0.56 7.71
N ILE A 75 23.08 -1.72 8.07
CA ILE A 75 23.46 -2.43 9.30
C ILE A 75 24.94 -2.80 9.25
N ARG A 76 25.40 -3.34 8.11
CA ARG A 76 26.79 -3.74 7.91
C ARG A 76 27.75 -2.55 7.98
N GLU A 77 27.45 -1.45 7.29
CA GLU A 77 28.28 -0.25 7.28
C GLU A 77 28.42 0.35 8.69
N ASN A 78 27.33 0.43 9.45
CA ASN A 78 27.37 0.93 10.82
C ASN A 78 28.19 0.00 11.72
N LEU A 79 28.04 -1.32 11.57
CA LEU A 79 28.82 -2.31 12.32
C LEU A 79 30.33 -2.18 12.03
N GLU A 80 30.72 -2.03 10.76
CA GLU A 80 32.12 -1.82 10.35
C GLU A 80 32.69 -0.51 10.95
N ASN A 81 31.86 0.51 11.12
CA ASN A 81 32.24 1.79 11.73
C ASN A 81 32.13 1.80 13.27
N GLY A 82 31.85 0.66 13.91
CA GLY A 82 31.71 0.55 15.37
C GLY A 82 30.49 1.29 15.93
N ARG A 83 29.44 1.49 15.12
CA ARG A 83 28.18 2.15 15.51
C ARG A 83 27.07 1.11 15.68
N ASP A 84 26.25 1.31 16.71
CA ASP A 84 25.03 0.51 16.90
C ASP A 84 23.92 0.95 15.93
N THR A 85 23.17 -0.02 15.41
CA THR A 85 22.01 0.24 14.53
C THR A 85 20.73 -0.24 15.21
N GLY A 86 19.77 0.66 15.41
CA GLY A 86 18.42 0.33 15.86
C GLY A 86 17.41 0.39 14.71
N ALA A 87 16.42 -0.50 14.72
CA ALA A 87 15.32 -0.52 13.75
C ALA A 87 13.96 -0.49 14.47
N VAL A 88 13.03 0.30 13.93
CA VAL A 88 11.64 0.41 14.43
C VAL A 88 10.70 0.00 13.29
N PHE A 89 9.92 -1.04 13.52
CA PHE A 89 8.92 -1.53 12.57
C PHE A 89 7.52 -1.17 13.04
N ILE A 90 6.76 -0.48 12.19
CA ILE A 90 5.38 -0.05 12.47
C ILE A 90 4.46 -0.83 11.55
N ASP A 91 3.50 -1.56 12.11
CA ASP A 91 2.45 -2.26 11.36
C ASP A 91 1.07 -1.65 11.68
N ILE A 92 0.31 -1.33 10.63
CA ILE A 92 -0.99 -0.67 10.75
C ILE A 92 -2.11 -1.70 10.57
N VAL A 93 -2.81 -2.00 11.67
CA VAL A 93 -3.97 -2.90 11.65
C VAL A 93 -5.07 -2.32 10.76
N LYS A 94 -5.49 -3.10 9.74
CA LYS A 94 -6.56 -2.75 8.79
C LYS A 94 -6.31 -1.43 8.05
N ALA A 95 -5.09 -1.25 7.54
CA ALA A 95 -4.64 -0.02 6.89
C ALA A 95 -5.60 0.55 5.82
N PHE A 96 -6.21 -0.29 4.98
CA PHE A 96 -7.14 0.15 3.94
C PHE A 96 -8.50 0.62 4.50
N GLU A 97 -8.97 0.04 5.60
CA GLU A 97 -10.23 0.43 6.26
C GLU A 97 -10.07 1.73 7.06
N LYS A 98 -8.85 2.05 7.49
CA LYS A 98 -8.56 3.20 8.36
C LYS A 98 -8.02 4.43 7.63
N VAL A 99 -8.13 4.46 6.30
CA VAL A 99 -7.63 5.60 5.51
C VAL A 99 -8.48 6.84 5.79
N TRP A 100 -7.82 7.94 6.15
CA TRP A 100 -8.48 9.23 6.29
C TRP A 100 -8.72 9.85 4.92
N MET A 101 -9.95 9.73 4.41
CA MET A 101 -10.31 10.11 3.04
C MET A 101 -10.06 11.59 2.74
N GLU A 102 -10.42 12.49 3.64
CA GLU A 102 -10.19 13.94 3.46
C GLU A 102 -8.68 14.27 3.37
N GLY A 103 -7.87 13.65 4.23
CA GLY A 103 -6.42 13.80 4.18
C GLY A 103 -5.81 13.22 2.90
N LEU A 104 -6.36 12.11 2.40
CA LEU A 104 -5.96 11.52 1.13
C LEU A 104 -6.26 12.46 -0.04
N ILE A 105 -7.48 13.00 -0.12
CA ILE A 105 -7.90 13.94 -1.17
C ILE A 105 -7.02 15.20 -1.13
N TYR A 106 -6.80 15.77 0.06
CA TYR A 106 -5.89 16.90 0.23
C TYR A 106 -4.50 16.60 -0.32
N LYS A 107 -3.95 15.41 0.00
CA LYS A 107 -2.63 15.00 -0.50
C LYS A 107 -2.62 14.84 -2.03
N MET A 108 -3.69 14.35 -2.63
CA MET A 108 -3.81 14.24 -4.09
C MET A 108 -3.81 15.60 -4.78
N ILE A 109 -4.49 16.59 -4.20
CA ILE A 109 -4.50 17.97 -4.69
C ILE A 109 -3.08 18.56 -4.61
N VAL A 110 -2.40 18.40 -3.48
CA VAL A 110 -1.01 18.87 -3.29
C VAL A 110 -0.05 18.20 -4.28
N MET A 111 -0.29 16.92 -4.61
CA MET A 111 0.46 16.19 -5.62
C MET A 111 0.06 16.53 -7.07
N SER A 112 -0.75 17.57 -7.29
CA SER A 112 -1.19 18.04 -8.61
C SER A 112 -1.83 16.92 -9.47
N ILE A 113 -2.57 16.02 -8.83
CA ILE A 113 -3.34 15.00 -9.53
C ILE A 113 -4.57 15.68 -10.16
N PRO A 114 -4.91 15.40 -11.44
CA PRO A 114 -6.05 16.00 -12.09
C PRO A 114 -7.37 15.77 -11.35
N ASP A 115 -8.19 16.81 -11.22
CA ASP A 115 -9.50 16.77 -10.54
C ASP A 115 -10.43 15.67 -11.08
N GLY A 116 -10.33 15.37 -12.37
CA GLY A 116 -11.10 14.27 -12.98
C GLY A 116 -10.78 12.92 -12.35
N LEU A 117 -9.51 12.64 -12.03
CA LEU A 117 -9.12 11.40 -11.35
C LEU A 117 -9.54 11.42 -9.88
N ILE A 118 -9.43 12.58 -9.21
CA ILE A 118 -9.85 12.72 -7.81
C ILE A 118 -11.36 12.48 -7.68
N LYS A 119 -12.17 13.01 -8.61
CA LYS A 119 -13.62 12.79 -8.63
C LYS A 119 -14.01 11.33 -8.83
N LEU A 120 -13.27 10.59 -9.67
CA LEU A 120 -13.49 9.14 -9.88
C LEU A 120 -13.18 8.30 -8.62
N MET A 121 -12.35 8.82 -7.72
CA MET A 121 -12.06 8.13 -6.46
C MET A 121 -13.09 8.43 -5.36
N ASN A 122 -13.97 9.40 -5.59
CA ASN A 122 -15.02 9.82 -4.66
C ASN A 122 -16.44 9.44 -5.16
N SER A 123 -16.54 8.71 -6.27
CA SER A 123 -17.81 8.28 -6.89
C SER A 123 -18.22 6.88 -6.46
#